data_AF-A0A416CCA2-F1
#
_entry.id   AF-A0A416CCA2-F1
#
_cell.length_a   1.000
_cell.length_b   1.000
_cell.length_c   1.000
_cell.angle_alpha   90.00
_cell.angle_beta   90.00
_cell.angle_gamma   90.00
#
_symmetry.space_group_name_H-M   'P 1'
#
loop_
_entity.id
_entity.type
_entity.pdbx_description
1 polymer ?
#
loop_
_entity_poly.entity_id
_entity_poly.type
_entity_poly.pdbx_seq_one_letter_code
_entity_poly.pdbx_strand_id
1 'polypeptide(L)' 'MKVVKIKWDTDGNMKILKSLPKEIDITDEFDVNDYEDEEQLLDDISDWLSDTYGYCHFGFEIKF' A
#
# COMPACT_ATOMS: atom_id res chain seq x y z
N MET A 1 7.44 -9.92 -1.35
CA MET A 1 6.05 -9.43 -1.30
C MET A 1 6.04 -7.98 -1.76
N LYS A 2 5.18 -7.64 -2.72
CA LYS A 2 5.06 -6.28 -3.26
C LYS A 2 3.63 -5.80 -3.22
N VAL A 3 3.45 -4.55 -2.84
CA VAL A 3 2.22 -3.81 -3.10
C VAL A 3 2.32 -3.26 -4.51
N VAL A 4 1.32 -3.51 -5.35
CA VAL A 4 1.29 -3.05 -6.74
C VAL A 4 -0.04 -2.40 -7.09
N LYS A 5 -0.06 -1.64 -8.19
CA LYS A 5 -1.26 -0.97 -8.72
C LYS A 5 -2.00 -0.12 -7.69
N ILE A 6 -1.24 0.56 -6.82
CA ILE A 6 -1.80 1.43 -5.78
C ILE A 6 -2.62 2.56 -6.42
N LYS A 7 -3.86 2.74 -5.94
CA LYS A 7 -4.77 3.80 -6.39
C LYS A 7 -4.80 4.92 -5.36
N TRP A 8 -3.76 5.75 -5.34
CA TRP A 8 -3.67 6.87 -4.41
C TRP A 8 -4.84 7.86 -4.53
N ASP A 9 -5.37 8.27 -3.39
CA ASP A 9 -6.28 9.39 -3.26
C ASP A 9 -5.48 10.67 -2.98
N THR A 10 -5.50 11.58 -3.95
CA THR A 10 -4.75 12.85 -3.89
C THR A 10 -5.66 14.04 -4.13
N ASP A 11 -6.98 13.86 -3.96
CA ASP A 11 -8.01 14.88 -4.23
C ASP A 11 -7.91 15.47 -5.65
N GLY A 12 -7.49 14.66 -6.61
CA GLY A 12 -7.27 15.08 -8.00
C GLY A 12 -5.97 15.85 -8.27
N ASN A 13 -5.05 15.94 -7.30
CA ASN A 13 -3.75 16.58 -7.49
C ASN A 13 -2.81 15.72 -8.34
N MET A 14 -2.81 15.96 -9.65
CA MET A 14 -1.99 15.22 -10.61
C MET A 14 -0.48 15.35 -10.41
N LYS A 15 0.01 16.39 -9.73
CA LYS A 15 1.46 16.53 -9.45
C LYS A 15 1.88 15.56 -8.36
N ILE A 16 1.10 15.48 -7.28
CA ILE A 16 1.31 14.52 -6.18
C ILE A 16 1.14 13.09 -6.68
N LEU A 17 0.08 12.82 -7.45
CA LEU A 17 -0.16 11.48 -7.99
C LEU A 17 1.01 10.97 -8.84
N LYS A 18 1.71 11.86 -9.56
CA LYS A 18 2.89 11.50 -10.36
C LYS A 18 4.15 11.28 -9.52
N SER A 19 4.23 11.82 -8.31
CA SER A 19 5.36 11.63 -7.40
C SER A 19 5.24 10.39 -6.52
N LEU A 20 4.02 9.87 -6.32
CA LEU A 20 3.80 8.69 -5.49
C LEU A 20 4.17 7.38 -6.22
N PRO A 21 4.69 6.37 -5.51
CA PRO A 21 5.06 5.10 -6.11
C PRO A 21 3.83 4.32 -6.57
N LYS A 22 3.98 3.50 -7.62
CA LYS A 22 2.93 2.60 -8.09
C LYS A 22 3.12 1.16 -7.61
N GLU A 23 4.34 0.85 -7.19
CA GLU A 23 4.76 -0.45 -6.69
C GLU A 23 5.79 -0.22 -5.58
N ILE A 24 5.70 -1.00 -4.51
CA ILE A 24 6.57 -0.93 -3.33
C ILE A 24 6.91 -2.36 -2.92
N ASP A 25 8.19 -2.62 -2.67
CA ASP A 25 8.62 -3.86 -2.02
C ASP A 25 8.44 -3.71 -0.51
N ILE A 26 7.75 -4.66 0.11
CA ILE A 26 7.36 -4.58 1.53
C ILE A 26 7.84 -5.80 2.33
N THR A 27 8.84 -6.53 1.82
CA THR A 27 9.37 -7.72 2.51
C THR A 27 10.10 -7.43 3.80
N ASP A 28 10.59 -6.20 3.98
CA ASP A 28 11.31 -5.81 5.19
C ASP A 28 10.34 -5.33 6.28
N GLU A 29 9.12 -4.96 5.89
CA GLU A 29 8.08 -4.41 6.74
C GLU A 29 7.05 -5.47 7.17
N PHE A 30 6.78 -6.47 6.31
CA PHE A 30 5.74 -7.46 6.54
C PHE A 30 6.19 -8.88 6.16
N ASP A 31 5.91 -9.84 7.03
CA ASP A 31 5.99 -11.27 6.76
C ASP A 31 4.58 -11.87 6.74
N VAL A 32 4.20 -12.55 5.65
CA VAL A 32 2.90 -13.22 5.52
C VAL A 32 2.67 -14.29 6.60
N ASN A 33 3.75 -14.86 7.17
CA ASN A 33 3.64 -15.88 8.20
C ASN A 33 3.25 -15.30 9.59
N ASP A 34 3.31 -13.98 9.77
CA ASP A 34 2.89 -13.31 11.00
C ASP A 34 1.36 -13.12 11.07
N TYR A 35 0.64 -13.48 10.00
CA TYR A 35 -0.79 -13.25 9.86
C TYR A 35 -1.53 -14.58 9.66
N GLU A 36 -2.61 -14.77 10.42
CA GLU A 36 -3.52 -15.92 10.25
C GLU A 36 -4.59 -15.66 9.19
N ASP A 37 -4.87 -14.37 8.91
CA ASP A 37 -5.89 -13.91 7.97
C ASP A 37 -5.28 -12.90 6.96
N GLU A 38 -5.60 -13.11 5.68
CA GLU A 38 -5.21 -12.19 4.62
C GLU A 38 -5.86 -10.83 4.80
N GLU A 39 -7.10 -10.75 5.31
CA GLU A 39 -7.77 -9.48 5.56
C GLU A 39 -7.01 -8.62 6.57
N GLN A 40 -6.49 -9.23 7.65
CA GLN A 40 -5.70 -8.53 8.65
C GLN A 40 -4.37 -8.00 8.07
N LEU A 41 -3.70 -8.79 7.22
CA LEU A 41 -2.48 -8.34 6.53
C LEU A 41 -2.78 -7.15 5.60
N LEU A 42 -3.90 -7.21 4.87
CA LEU A 42 -4.29 -6.13 3.95
C LEU A 42 -4.67 -4.85 4.70
N ASP A 43 -5.34 -4.95 5.85
CA ASP A 43 -5.65 -3.80 6.71
C ASP A 43 -4.37 -3.14 7.24
N ASP A 44 -3.43 -3.93 7.76
CA ASP A 44 -2.16 -3.38 8.27
C ASP A 44 -1.31 -2.74 7.16
N ILE A 45 -1.28 -3.35 5.96
CA ILE A 45 -0.61 -2.75 4.79
C ILE A 45 -1.32 -1.45 4.38
N SER A 46 -2.65 -1.41 4.42
CA SER A 46 -3.45 -0.23 4.09
C SER A 46 -3.12 0.95 5.00
N ASP A 47 -3.03 0.70 6.30
CA ASP A 47 -2.67 1.69 7.31
C ASP A 47 -1.23 2.14 7.13
N TRP A 48 -0.29 1.21 6.96
CA TRP A 48 1.12 1.52 6.73
C TRP A 48 1.36 2.38 5.48
N LEU A 49 0.66 2.11 4.37
CA LEU A 49 0.73 2.95 3.16
C LEU A 49 0.31 4.40 3.46
N SER A 50 -0.78 4.56 4.22
CA SER A 50 -1.33 5.87 4.55
C SER A 50 -0.39 6.64 5.47
N ASP A 51 0.15 5.98 6.49
CA ASP A 51 1.10 6.57 7.44
C ASP A 51 2.44 6.92 6.79
N THR A 52 2.94 6.06 5.90
CA THR A 52 4.25 6.24 5.26
C THR A 52 4.24 7.35 4.22
N TYR A 53 3.19 7.44 3.41
CA TYR A 53 3.12 8.37 2.28
C TYR A 53 2.29 9.62 2.58
N GLY A 54 1.49 9.61 3.65
CA GLY A 54 0.63 10.73 4.04
C GLY A 54 -0.61 10.91 3.15
N TYR A 55 -1.01 9.86 2.42
CA TYR A 55 -2.17 9.87 1.52
C TYR A 55 -2.97 8.60 1.67
N CYS A 56 -4.30 8.73 1.65
CA CYS A 56 -5.19 7.58 1.53
C CYS A 56 -5.08 6.94 0.15
N HIS A 57 -5.70 5.77 -0.01
CA HIS A 57 -5.80 5.08 -1.28
C HIS A 57 -7.18 4.42 -1.43
N PHE A 58 -7.59 4.19 -2.67
CA PHE A 58 -8.80 3.46 -3.03
C PHE A 58 -8.57 1.95 -3.16
N GLY A 59 -7.38 1.47 -2.75
CA GLY A 59 -6.97 0.08 -2.83
C GLY A 59 -5.69 -0.16 -3.63
N PHE A 60 -5.23 -1.40 -3.53
CA PHE A 60 -3.99 -1.92 -4.09
C PHE A 60 -4.13 -3.43 -4.35
N GLU A 61 -3.11 -4.05 -4.95
CA GLU A 61 -3.00 -5.50 -5.09
C GLU A 61 -1.70 -5.97 -4.43
N ILE A 62 -1.69 -7.20 -3.89
CA ILE A 62 -0.47 -7.85 -3.39
C ILE A 62 0.05 -8.85 -4.42
N LYS A 63 1.37 -8.84 -4.60
CA LYS A 63 2.11 -9.83 -5.38
C LYS A 63 3.13 -10.52 -4.50
N PHE A 64 2.98 -11.83 -4.35
CA PHE A 64 3.90 -12.70 -3.64
C PHE A 64 5.07 -13.11 -4.55
#